data_AF-A0A950GC91-F1
#
_entry.id   AF-A0A950GC91-F1
#
_cell.length_a   1.000
_cell.length_b   1.000
_cell.length_c   1.000
_cell.angle_alpha   90.00
_cell.angle_beta   90.00
_cell.angle_gamma   90.00
#
_symmetry.space_group_name_H-M   'P 1'
#
loop_
_entity.id
_entity.type
_entity.pdbx_description
1 polymer ?
#
loop_
_entity_poly.entity_id
_entity_poly.type
_entity_poly.pdbx_seq_one_letter_code
_entity_poly.pdbx_strand_id
1 'polypeptide(L)'
;MAKEAFTRCGADASLDDIARRAGIGAGTLYRHFPTRDALIEAVYRGEAEKLAAAERKFTETMPPIDALRAWILLAVDFIATKRLIAPALKGVVGDPSKLFESSRGLIQAANESLMKRAISAGEIRGDLDPSDLLRALIGASHL
;
A
#
# COMPACT_ATOMS: atom_id res chain seq x y z
N MET A 1 -11.91 -6.18 -4.23
CA MET A 1 -13.08 -6.48 -3.38
C MET A 1 -13.05 -5.73 -2.05
N ALA A 2 -12.23 -6.09 -1.05
CA ALA A 2 -12.23 -5.40 0.26
C ALA A 2 -11.73 -3.93 0.20
N LYS A 3 -10.62 -3.65 -0.50
CA LYS A 3 -10.11 -2.28 -0.73
C LYS A 3 -11.18 -1.34 -1.28
N GLU A 4 -11.84 -1.74 -2.37
CA GLU A 4 -12.91 -0.94 -3.01
C GLU A 4 -14.09 -0.68 -2.07
N ALA A 5 -14.44 -1.64 -1.22
CA ALA A 5 -15.50 -1.45 -0.24
C ALA A 5 -15.10 -0.38 0.79
N PHE A 6 -13.88 -0.40 1.34
CA PHE A 6 -13.41 0.67 2.23
C PHE A 6 -13.38 2.02 1.52
N THR A 7 -12.84 2.10 0.29
CA THR A 7 -12.74 3.34 -0.48
C THR A 7 -14.10 4.00 -0.72
N ARG A 8 -15.17 3.20 -0.88
CA ARG A 8 -16.53 3.72 -1.14
C ARG A 8 -17.38 3.94 0.12
N CYS A 9 -17.07 3.26 1.23
CA CYS A 9 -17.87 3.37 2.46
C CYS A 9 -17.29 4.34 3.50
N GLY A 10 -16.02 4.72 3.37
CA GLY A 10 -15.32 5.49 4.40
C GLY A 10 -14.83 4.65 5.58
N ALA A 11 -14.06 5.28 6.45
CA ALA A 11 -13.40 4.65 7.59
C ALA A 11 -14.36 4.17 8.71
N ASP A 12 -15.67 4.36 8.55
CA ASP A 12 -16.72 4.02 9.56
C ASP A 12 -17.64 2.86 9.12
N ALA A 13 -17.40 2.28 7.94
CA ALA A 13 -18.25 1.23 7.38
C ALA A 13 -18.27 -0.05 8.23
N SER A 14 -19.47 -0.60 8.48
CA SER A 14 -19.61 -1.90 9.14
C SER A 14 -19.08 -3.05 8.27
N LEU A 15 -18.73 -4.18 8.90
CA LEU A 15 -18.32 -5.40 8.17
C LEU A 15 -19.44 -5.89 7.24
N ASP A 16 -20.70 -5.74 7.67
CA ASP A 16 -21.89 -6.08 6.88
C ASP A 16 -22.07 -5.18 5.65
N ASP A 17 -21.83 -3.87 5.78
CA ASP A 17 -21.84 -2.96 4.63
C ASP A 17 -20.75 -3.31 3.63
N ILE A 18 -19.57 -3.68 4.13
CA ILE A 18 -18.44 -4.13 3.30
C ILE A 18 -18.78 -5.43 2.58
N ALA A 19 -19.32 -6.43 3.28
CA ALA A 19 -19.73 -7.70 2.70
C ALA A 19 -20.76 -7.50 1.59
N ARG A 20 -21.81 -6.72 1.88
CA ARG A 20 -22.89 -6.39 0.92
C ARG A 20 -22.35 -5.75 -0.34
N ARG A 21 -21.44 -4.77 -0.22
CA ARG A 21 -20.87 -4.05 -1.37
C ARG A 21 -19.82 -4.84 -2.13
N ALA A 22 -19.11 -5.75 -1.45
CA ALA A 22 -18.16 -6.66 -2.08
C ALA A 22 -18.84 -7.88 -2.74
N GLY A 23 -20.17 -8.04 -2.60
CA GLY A 23 -20.91 -9.16 -3.16
C GLY A 23 -20.58 -10.50 -2.50
N ILE A 24 -20.07 -10.49 -1.27
CA ILE A 24 -19.70 -11.69 -0.51
C ILE A 24 -20.67 -11.89 0.64
N GLY A 25 -20.96 -13.15 0.98
CA GLY A 25 -21.79 -13.48 2.13
C GLY A 25 -21.13 -13.00 3.43
N ALA A 26 -21.90 -12.33 4.30
CA ALA A 26 -21.39 -11.84 5.59
C ALA A 26 -20.74 -12.97 6.41
N GLY A 27 -21.34 -14.17 6.43
CA GLY A 27 -20.76 -15.35 7.11
C GLY A 27 -19.38 -15.76 6.57
N THR A 28 -19.11 -15.60 5.27
CA THR A 28 -17.79 -15.85 4.69
C THR A 28 -16.79 -14.78 5.14
N LEU A 29 -17.19 -13.51 5.11
CA LEU A 29 -16.33 -12.42 5.54
C LEU A 29 -15.98 -12.52 7.03
N TYR A 30 -16.97 -12.77 7.90
CA TYR A 30 -16.76 -12.96 9.35
C TYR A 30 -15.88 -14.19 9.68
N ARG A 31 -15.96 -15.27 8.88
CA ARG A 31 -15.08 -16.45 9.07
C ARG A 31 -13.61 -16.14 8.81
N HIS A 32 -13.32 -15.30 7.82
CA HIS A 32 -11.94 -14.90 7.48
C HIS A 32 -11.46 -13.71 8.30
N PHE A 33 -12.37 -12.81 8.65
CA PHE A 33 -12.10 -11.55 9.34
C PHE A 33 -13.12 -11.37 10.46
N PRO A 34 -12.88 -11.97 11.63
CA PRO A 34 -13.85 -11.94 12.74
C PRO A 34 -14.09 -10.52 13.27
N THR A 35 -13.16 -9.60 13.03
CA THR A 35 -13.28 -8.19 13.37
C THR A 35 -13.01 -7.30 12.18
N ARG A 36 -13.53 -6.08 12.26
CA ARG A 36 -13.25 -5.02 11.29
C ARG A 36 -11.76 -4.72 11.18
N ASP A 37 -11.05 -4.78 12.29
CA ASP A 37 -9.61 -4.52 12.32
C ASP A 37 -8.82 -5.63 11.64
N ALA A 38 -9.21 -6.89 11.84
CA ALA A 38 -8.59 -8.02 11.15
C ALA A 38 -8.72 -7.88 9.63
N LEU A 39 -9.87 -7.37 9.15
CA LEU A 39 -10.08 -7.05 7.75
C LEU A 39 -9.18 -5.89 7.29
N ILE A 40 -9.12 -4.80 8.06
CA ILE A 40 -8.30 -3.63 7.71
C ILE A 40 -6.81 -3.99 7.67
N GLU A 41 -6.35 -4.76 8.65
CA GLU A 41 -4.98 -5.25 8.74
C GLU A 41 -4.64 -6.12 7.52
N ALA A 42 -5.53 -7.04 7.14
CA ALA A 42 -5.34 -7.88 5.97
C ALA A 42 -5.29 -7.08 4.67
N VAL A 43 -6.14 -6.05 4.54
CA VAL A 43 -6.10 -5.12 3.40
C VAL A 43 -4.76 -4.38 3.37
N TYR A 44 -4.32 -3.85 4.51
CA TYR A 44 -3.03 -3.16 4.60
C TYR A 44 -1.86 -4.07 4.19
N ARG A 45 -1.75 -5.26 4.79
CA ARG A 45 -0.70 -6.24 4.50
C ARG A 45 -0.70 -6.62 3.03
N GLY A 46 -1.86 -6.92 2.46
CA GLY A 46 -1.98 -7.29 1.05
C GLY A 46 -1.56 -6.17 0.10
N GLU A 47 -1.87 -4.92 0.39
CA GLU A 47 -1.43 -3.80 -0.46
C GLU A 47 0.06 -3.50 -0.30
N ALA A 48 0.60 -3.63 0.91
CA ALA A 48 2.03 -3.49 1.16
C ALA A 48 2.86 -4.59 0.46
N GLU A 49 2.41 -5.84 0.54
CA GLU A 49 3.03 -6.98 -0.14
C GLU A 49 2.99 -6.82 -1.66
N LYS A 50 1.85 -6.39 -2.23
CA LYS A 50 1.75 -6.09 -3.67
C LYS A 50 2.75 -5.03 -4.09
N LEU A 51 2.87 -3.94 -3.34
CA LEU A 51 3.81 -2.86 -3.65
C LEU A 51 5.26 -3.32 -3.59
N ALA A 52 5.62 -4.10 -2.56
CA ALA A 52 6.96 -4.66 -2.43
C ALA A 52 7.27 -5.66 -3.55
N ALA A 53 6.34 -6.57 -3.87
CA ALA A 53 6.52 -7.59 -4.90
C ALA A 53 6.51 -7.04 -6.33
N ALA A 54 5.92 -5.85 -6.55
CA ALA A 54 5.87 -5.21 -7.85
C ALA A 54 7.26 -4.88 -8.40
N GLU A 55 8.26 -4.63 -7.54
CA GLU A 55 9.63 -4.34 -7.96
C GLU A 55 10.18 -5.44 -8.88
N ARG A 56 10.22 -6.69 -8.40
CA ARG A 56 10.72 -7.83 -9.18
C ARG A 56 10.00 -7.98 -10.50
N LYS A 57 8.66 -7.93 -10.46
CA LYS A 57 7.85 -8.08 -11.67
C LYS A 57 8.15 -6.99 -12.69
N PHE A 58 8.28 -5.74 -12.27
CA PHE A 58 8.50 -4.62 -13.16
C PHE A 58 9.94 -4.57 -13.68
N THR A 59 10.93 -4.94 -12.87
CA THR A 59 12.32 -5.01 -13.34
C THR A 59 12.52 -6.09 -14.41
N GLU A 60 11.77 -7.19 -14.33
CA GLU A 60 11.79 -8.28 -15.32
C GLU A 60 11.04 -7.94 -16.62
N THR A 61 10.02 -7.09 -16.57
CA THR A 61 9.07 -6.90 -17.69
C THR A 61 9.10 -5.51 -18.32
N MET A 62 9.80 -4.54 -17.74
CA MET A 62 9.76 -3.14 -18.18
C MET A 62 11.15 -2.49 -18.25
N PRO A 63 11.33 -1.47 -19.12
CA PRO A 63 12.46 -0.55 -19.06
C PRO A 63 12.60 0.14 -17.68
N PRO A 64 13.80 0.64 -17.32
CA PRO A 64 14.06 1.18 -15.97
C PRO A 64 13.10 2.29 -15.53
N ILE A 65 12.93 3.34 -16.33
CA ILE A 65 12.03 4.46 -15.99
C ILE A 65 10.57 4.04 -15.97
N ASP A 66 10.15 3.13 -16.86
CA ASP A 66 8.77 2.66 -16.92
C ASP A 66 8.43 1.80 -15.71
N ALA A 67 9.35 0.94 -15.27
CA ALA A 67 9.22 0.16 -14.05
C ALA A 67 9.05 1.06 -12.82
N LEU A 68 9.88 2.11 -12.72
CA LEU A 68 9.80 3.07 -11.62
C LEU A 68 8.49 3.87 -11.65
N ARG A 69 8.06 4.35 -12.83
CA ARG A 69 6.78 5.06 -12.98
C ARG A 69 5.59 4.20 -12.57
N ALA A 70 5.55 2.95 -13.04
CA ALA A 70 4.51 2.00 -12.68
C ALA A 70 4.48 1.74 -11.16
N TRP A 71 5.67 1.62 -10.55
CA TRP A 71 5.78 1.44 -9.11
C TRP A 71 5.34 2.68 -8.32
N ILE A 72 5.67 3.89 -8.78
CA ILE A 72 5.22 5.15 -8.17
C ILE A 72 3.68 5.22 -8.15
N LEU A 73 3.01 4.85 -9.24
CA LEU A 73 1.54 4.83 -9.29
C LEU A 73 0.95 3.86 -8.26
N LEU A 74 1.52 2.66 -8.12
CA LEU A 74 1.13 1.72 -7.08
C LEU A 74 1.40 2.26 -5.66
N ALA A 75 2.52 2.96 -5.47
CA ALA A 75 2.85 3.59 -4.19
C ALA A 75 1.84 4.68 -3.81
N VAL A 76 1.41 5.50 -4.78
CA VAL A 76 0.36 6.51 -4.58
C VAL A 76 -0.96 5.86 -4.15
N ASP A 77 -1.38 4.79 -4.85
CA ASP A 77 -2.59 4.02 -4.48
C ASP A 77 -2.51 3.40 -3.08
N PHE A 78 -1.33 2.88 -2.73
CA PHE A 78 -1.07 2.33 -1.39
C PHE A 78 -1.15 3.41 -0.31
N ILE A 79 -0.53 4.57 -0.55
CA ILE A 79 -0.56 5.70 0.38
C ILE A 79 -1.99 6.21 0.58
N ALA A 80 -2.77 6.36 -0.49
CA ALA A 80 -4.18 6.73 -0.42
C ALA A 80 -4.99 5.72 0.41
N THR A 81 -4.76 4.42 0.19
CA THR A 81 -5.40 3.34 0.96
C THR A 81 -5.02 3.42 2.44
N LYS A 82 -3.73 3.59 2.74
CA LYS A 82 -3.22 3.73 4.11
C LYS A 82 -3.85 4.93 4.82
N ARG A 83 -3.99 6.09 4.16
CA ARG A 83 -4.63 7.29 4.74
C ARG A 83 -6.08 7.03 5.11
N LEU A 84 -6.81 6.28 4.29
CA LEU A 84 -8.21 5.95 4.55
C LEU A 84 -8.38 5.03 5.77
N ILE A 85 -7.49 4.05 5.93
CA ILE A 85 -7.65 3.01 6.96
C ILE A 85 -6.89 3.29 8.27
N ALA A 86 -5.87 4.15 8.25
CA ALA A 86 -5.06 4.46 9.43
C ALA A 86 -5.87 5.05 10.61
N PRO A 87 -6.89 5.91 10.42
CA PRO A 87 -7.73 6.38 11.52
C PRO A 87 -8.54 5.25 12.16
N ALA A 88 -9.01 4.30 11.35
CA ALA A 88 -9.81 3.17 11.82
C ALA A 88 -8.99 2.19 12.69
N LEU A 89 -7.70 2.03 12.42
CA LEU A 89 -6.81 1.16 13.20
C LEU A 89 -6.51 1.70 14.60
N LYS A 90 -6.58 3.02 14.82
CA LYS A 90 -6.30 3.65 16.13
C LYS A 90 -7.37 3.38 17.19
N GLY A 91 -8.58 2.97 16.78
CA GLY A 91 -9.73 2.89 17.68
C GLY A 91 -9.80 1.64 18.55
N VAL A 92 -9.14 0.54 18.18
CA VAL A 92 -9.38 -0.79 18.78
C VAL A 92 -8.14 -1.70 18.84
N VAL A 93 -7.13 -1.51 17.97
CA VAL A 93 -5.87 -2.28 17.96
C VAL A 93 -4.76 -1.45 18.59
N GLY A 94 -4.05 -2.00 19.59
CA GLY A 94 -2.92 -1.38 20.32
C GLY A 94 -2.12 -0.30 19.57
N ASP A 95 -0.94 -0.62 19.05
CA ASP A 95 -0.09 0.35 18.34
C ASP A 95 -0.03 0.02 16.83
N PRO A 96 -0.77 0.72 15.96
CA PRO A 96 -0.73 0.56 14.51
C PRO A 96 0.67 0.76 13.90
N SER A 97 1.58 1.39 14.64
CA SER A 97 2.96 1.65 14.20
C SER A 97 3.70 0.35 13.91
N LYS A 98 3.51 -0.71 14.71
CA LYS A 98 4.16 -2.01 14.47
C LYS A 98 3.73 -2.66 13.16
N LEU A 99 2.45 -2.57 12.82
CA LEU A 99 1.94 -3.07 11.54
C LEU A 99 2.61 -2.31 10.38
N PHE A 100 2.71 -1.00 10.50
CA PHE A 100 3.31 -0.17 9.46
C PHE A 100 4.84 -0.37 9.34
N GLU A 101 5.52 -0.52 10.46
CA GLU A 101 6.96 -0.79 10.53
C GLU A 101 7.31 -2.09 9.82
N SER A 102 6.49 -3.15 9.97
CA SER A 102 6.76 -4.46 9.39
C SER A 102 6.87 -4.45 7.85
N SER A 103 6.18 -3.52 7.17
CA SER A 103 6.25 -3.40 5.70
C SER A 103 7.20 -2.32 5.21
N ARG A 104 7.62 -1.38 6.07
CA ARG A 104 8.44 -0.22 5.69
C ARG A 104 9.74 -0.64 5.01
N GLY A 105 10.45 -1.62 5.56
CA GLY A 105 11.73 -2.07 5.03
C GLY A 105 11.62 -2.66 3.62
N LEU A 106 10.57 -3.45 3.36
CA LEU A 106 10.33 -4.07 2.06
C LEU A 106 9.99 -3.02 0.98
N ILE A 107 9.14 -2.05 1.32
CA ILE A 107 8.78 -0.96 0.41
C ILE A 107 10.00 -0.07 0.12
N GLN A 108 10.82 0.20 1.14
CA GLN A 108 12.05 0.98 0.96
C GLN A 108 13.05 0.26 0.06
N ALA A 109 13.27 -1.05 0.26
CA ALA A 109 14.15 -1.84 -0.58
C ALA A 109 13.69 -1.87 -2.05
N ALA A 110 12.38 -2.01 -2.28
CA ALA A 110 11.79 -1.97 -3.62
C ALA A 110 12.05 -0.63 -4.32
N ASN A 111 11.79 0.48 -3.62
CA ASN A 111 12.08 1.83 -4.10
C ASN A 111 13.56 2.02 -4.45
N GLU A 112 14.46 1.61 -3.55
CA GLU A 112 15.91 1.75 -3.75
C GLU A 112 16.40 0.97 -4.96
N SER A 113 15.90 -0.25 -5.17
CA SER A 113 16.25 -1.08 -6.32
C SER A 113 15.86 -0.40 -7.65
N LEU A 114 14.62 0.05 -7.76
CA LEU A 114 14.09 0.68 -8.97
C LEU A 114 14.79 2.01 -9.29
N MET A 115 15.01 2.84 -8.27
CA MET A 115 15.75 4.11 -8.42
C MET A 115 17.19 3.87 -8.88
N LYS A 116 17.92 2.93 -8.25
CA LYS A 116 19.29 2.58 -8.65
C LYS A 116 19.34 2.13 -10.11
N ARG A 117 18.38 1.28 -10.53
CA ARG A 117 18.30 0.81 -11.93
C ARG A 117 18.09 1.96 -12.91
N ALA A 118 17.18 2.89 -12.62
CA ALA A 118 16.91 4.05 -13.47
C ALA A 118 18.09 5.03 -13.52
N ILE A 119 18.81 5.22 -12.40
CA ILE A 119 20.04 6.02 -12.35
C ILE A 119 21.16 5.36 -13.17
N SER A 120 21.39 4.05 -13.01
CA SER A 120 22.42 3.33 -13.77
C SER A 120 22.16 3.32 -15.28
N ALA A 121 20.89 3.43 -15.71
CA ALA A 121 20.51 3.59 -17.10
C ALA A 121 20.69 5.02 -17.64
N GLY A 122 21.02 5.99 -16.78
CA GLY A 122 21.12 7.41 -17.15
C GLY A 122 19.78 8.11 -17.37
N GLU A 123 18.67 7.48 -16.97
CA GLU A 123 17.30 8.00 -17.16
C GLU A 123 16.87 8.90 -16.00
N ILE A 124 17.57 8.82 -14.86
CA ILE A 124 17.42 9.70 -13.69
C ILE A 124 18.79 10.26 -13.29
N ARG A 125 18.81 11.53 -12.87
CA ARG A 125 20.01 12.20 -12.34
C ARG A 125 20.58 11.43 -11.13
N GLY A 126 21.88 11.16 -11.15
CA GLY A 126 22.54 10.28 -10.17
C GLY A 126 22.86 10.90 -8.82
N ASP A 127 22.56 12.18 -8.62
CA ASP A 127 22.74 12.92 -7.37
C ASP A 127 21.49 12.90 -6.46
N LEU A 128 20.43 12.20 -6.85
CA LEU A 128 19.26 11.96 -6.01
C LEU A 128 19.49 10.77 -5.08
N ASP A 129 19.21 10.97 -3.78
CA ASP A 129 19.09 9.85 -2.85
C ASP A 129 17.81 9.06 -3.19
N PRO A 130 17.90 7.75 -3.46
CA PRO A 130 16.72 6.92 -3.72
C PRO A 130 15.61 7.08 -2.68
N SER A 131 15.96 7.29 -1.41
CA SER A 131 14.98 7.45 -0.33
C SER A 131 14.18 8.75 -0.41
N ASP A 132 14.65 9.77 -1.14
CA ASP A 132 13.94 11.04 -1.31
C ASP A 132 12.65 10.90 -2.10
N LEU A 133 12.59 9.96 -3.05
CA LEU A 133 11.34 9.69 -3.79
C LEU A 133 10.23 9.25 -2.83
N LEU A 134 10.52 8.28 -1.96
CA LEU A 134 9.52 7.79 -1.00
C LEU A 134 9.15 8.88 0.01
N ARG A 135 10.11 9.68 0.48
CA ARG A 135 9.85 10.85 1.34
C ARG A 135 8.94 11.88 0.65
N ALA A 136 9.19 12.18 -0.62
CA ALA A 136 8.40 13.12 -1.40
C ALA A 136 6.97 12.63 -1.60
N LEU A 137 6.77 11.34 -1.92
CA LEU A 137 5.44 10.74 -2.05
C LEU A 137 4.65 10.77 -0.74
N ILE A 138 5.30 10.47 0.38
CA ILE A 138 4.69 10.56 1.71
C ILE A 138 4.35 12.02 2.04
N GLY A 139 5.29 12.95 1.83
CA GLY A 139 5.09 14.38 2.08
C GLY A 139 3.94 14.98 1.26
N ALA A 140 3.87 14.67 -0.03
CA ALA A 140 2.78 15.10 -0.90
C ALA A 140 1.41 14.56 -0.46
N SER A 141 1.39 13.43 0.24
CA SER A 141 0.18 12.87 0.83
C SER A 141 -0.24 13.50 2.15
N HIS A 142 0.50 14.48 2.67
CA HIS A 142 0.11 15.25 3.85
C HIS A 142 -0.40 16.67 3.52
N LEU A 143 -0.31 17.07 2.26
CA LEU A 143 -1.00 18.24 1.69
C LEU A 143 -2.48 17.92 1.44
#